data_AF-A0A849UEX9-F1
#
_entry.id   AF-A0A849UEX9-F1
#
_cell.length_a   1.000
_cell.length_b   1.000
_cell.length_c   1.000
_cell.angle_alpha   90.00
_cell.angle_beta   90.00
_cell.angle_gamma   90.00
#
_symmetry.space_group_name_H-M   'P 1'
#
loop_
_entity.id
_entity.type
_entity.pdbx_description
1 polymer ?
#
loop_
_entity_poly.entity_id
_entity_poly.type
_entity_poly.pdbx_seq_one_letter_code
_entity_poly.pdbx_strand_id
1 'polypeptide(L)' 'MTNTEAWLTHLTLLIERFSYLGISADIATLSLIELWALYLYLSRMAEG' A
#
# COMPACT_ATOMS: atom_id res chain seq x y z
N MET A 1 -18.75 -1.58 -2.59
CA MET A 1 -17.36 -1.13 -2.52
C MET A 1 -16.91 -0.80 -3.93
N THR A 2 -16.47 0.44 -4.16
CA THR A 2 -15.90 0.81 -5.46
C THR A 2 -14.52 0.15 -5.61
N ASN A 3 -14.03 -0.02 -6.84
CA ASN A 3 -12.71 -0.62 -7.08
C ASN A 3 -11.59 0.13 -6.32
N THR A 4 -11.76 1.45 -6.15
CA THR A 4 -10.86 2.32 -5.38
C THR A 4 -10.73 1.90 -3.91
N GLU A 5 -11.84 1.55 -3.26
CA GLU A 5 -11.82 1.14 -1.84
C GLU A 5 -11.18 -0.22 -1.63
N ALA A 6 -11.32 -1.12 -2.62
CA ALA A 6 -10.80 -2.49 -2.53
C ALA A 6 -9.26 -2.51 -2.52
N TRP A 7 -8.60 -1.79 -3.44
CA TRP A 7 -7.13 -1.77 -3.48
C TRP A 7 -6.53 -0.98 -2.32
N LEU A 8 -7.19 0.08 -1.83
CA LEU A 8 -6.75 0.82 -0.65
C LEU A 8 -6.80 -0.05 0.61
N THR A 9 -7.86 -0.85 0.76
CA THR A 9 -7.96 -1.82 1.87
C THR A 9 -6.84 -2.86 1.79
N HIS A 10 -6.56 -3.37 0.58
CA HIS A 10 -5.48 -4.32 0.37
C HIS A 10 -4.09 -3.68 0.61
N LEU A 11 -3.90 -2.41 0.20
CA LEU A 11 -2.70 -1.64 0.49
C LEU A 11 -2.45 -1.56 2.00
N THR A 12 -3.46 -1.26 2.81
CA THR A 12 -3.32 -1.23 4.28
C THR A 12 -2.83 -2.56 4.83
N LEU A 13 -3.37 -3.69 4.36
CA LEU A 13 -2.92 -5.03 4.77
C LEU A 13 -1.47 -5.30 4.38
N LEU A 14 -1.06 -4.85 3.19
CA LEU A 14 0.31 -4.99 2.72
C LEU A 14 1.27 -4.12 3.55
N ILE A 15 0.91 -2.88 3.87
CA ILE A 15 1.73 -2.00 4.73
C ILE A 15 1.95 -2.63 6.10
N GLU A 16 0.91 -3.18 6.72
CA GLU A 16 1.02 -3.87 8.01
C GLU A 16 1.93 -5.11 7.90
N ARG A 17 1.77 -5.92 6.84
CA ARG A 17 2.63 -7.08 6.55
C ARG A 17 4.10 -6.69 6.38
N PHE A 18 4.35 -5.52 5.80
CA PHE A 18 5.68 -4.96 5.56
C PHE A 18 6.06 -3.85 6.55
N SER A 19 5.47 -3.85 7.75
CA SER A 19 5.69 -2.81 8.77
C SER A 19 7.16 -2.66 9.18
N TYR A 20 7.95 -3.73 9.08
CA TYR A 20 9.40 -3.72 9.31
C TYR A 20 10.20 -2.84 8.33
N LEU A 21 9.60 -2.43 7.20
CA LEU A 21 10.21 -1.46 6.27
C LEU A 21 10.11 -0.01 6.76
N GLY A 22 9.33 0.28 7.81
CA GLY A 22 9.19 1.62 8.37
C GLY A 22 8.37 2.60 7.50
N ILE A 23 7.57 2.08 6.55
CA ILE A 23 6.81 2.87 5.55
C ILE A 23 5.59 3.58 6.18
N SER A 24 5.19 3.18 7.39
CA SER A 24 3.97 3.65 8.05
C SER A 24 3.96 5.14 8.44
N ALA A 25 5.12 5.80 8.50
CA ALA A 25 5.24 7.16 9.03
C ALA A 25 4.61 8.25 8.14
N ASP A 26 4.57 8.05 6.81
CA ASP A 26 4.29 9.16 5.87
C ASP A 26 3.18 8.89 4.84
N ILE A 27 2.44 7.77 4.96
CA ILE A 27 1.43 7.36 3.96
C ILE A 27 0.34 8.42 3.75
N ALA A 28 -0.06 9.13 4.80
CA ALA A 28 -1.07 10.18 4.72
C ALA A 28 -0.64 11.41 3.90
N THR A 29 0.67 11.55 3.64
CA THR A 29 1.22 12.65 2.83
C THR A 29 1.36 12.28 1.35
N LEU A 30 1.20 11.00 1.02
CA LEU A 30 1.33 10.51 -0.35
C LEU A 30 0.12 10.90 -1.20
N SER A 31 0.40 11.33 -2.42
CA SER A 31 -0.61 11.48 -3.47
C SER A 31 -1.20 10.12 -3.88
N LEU A 32 -2.36 10.14 -4.54
CA LEU A 32 -3.01 8.93 -5.03
C LEU A 32 -2.11 8.09 -5.96
N ILE A 33 -1.28 8.76 -6.78
CA ILE A 33 -0.35 8.08 -7.69
C ILE A 33 0.80 7.41 -6.93
N GLU A 34 1.30 8.03 -5.87
CA GLU A 34 2.33 7.45 -5.01
C GLU A 34 1.77 6.26 -4.21
N LEU A 35 0.54 6.36 -3.70
CA LEU A 35 -0.16 5.24 -3.08
C LEU A 35 -0.34 4.07 -4.04
N TRP A 36 -0.68 4.34 -5.30
CA TRP A 36 -0.80 3.30 -6.33
C TRP A 36 0.54 2.64 -6.65
N ALA A 37 1.61 3.43 -6.77
CA ALA A 37 2.96 2.90 -6.97
C ALA A 37 3.41 2.03 -5.79
N LEU A 38 3.15 2.47 -4.56
CA LEU A 38 3.43 1.70 -3.34
C LEU A 38 2.65 0.39 -3.32
N TYR A 39 1.36 0.43 -3.65
CA TYR A 39 0.52 -0.75 -3.77
C TYR A 39 1.10 -1.79 -4.73
N LEU A 40 1.52 -1.36 -5.92
CA LEU A 40 2.13 -2.26 -6.91
C LEU A 40 3.45 -2.84 -6.40
N TYR A 41 4.29 -2.01 -5.77
CA TYR A 41 5.57 -2.45 -5.21
C TYR A 41 5.39 -3.52 -4.12
N LEU A 42 4.53 -3.25 -3.13
CA LEU A 42 4.26 -4.19 -2.04
C LEU A 42 3.55 -5.45 -2.53
N SER A 43 2.65 -5.33 -3.51
CA SER A 43 1.97 -6.48 -4.11
C SER A 43 2.97 -7.42 -4.78
N ARG A 44 3.92 -6.88 -5.54
CA ARG A 44 4.98 -7.69 -6.17
C ARG A 44 5.91 -8.34 -5.14
N MET A 45 6.27 -7.62 -4.07
CA MET A 45 7.02 -8.23 -2.96
C MET A 45 6.26 -9.36 -2.26
N ALA A 46 4.92 -9.29 -2.22
CA ALA A 46 4.10 -10.33 -1.62
C ALA A 46 4.04 -11.61 -2.48
N GLU A 47 4.25 -11.50 -3.79
CA GLU A 47 4.25 -12.62 -4.75
C GLU A 47 5.58 -13.39 -4.78
N GLY A 48 6.71 -12.78 -4.41
CA GLY A 48 8.04 -13.41 -4.33
C GLY A 48 8.88 -13.26 -5.58
#